data_AF-A0A351KTK1-F1
#
_entry.id   AF-A0A351KTK1-F1
#
_cell.length_a   1.000
_cell.length_b   1.000
_cell.length_c   1.000
_cell.angle_alpha   90.00
_cell.angle_beta   90.00
_cell.angle_gamma   90.00
#
_symmetry.space_group_name_H-M   'P 1'
#
loop_
_entity.id
_entity.type
_entity.pdbx_description
1 polymer ?
#
loop_
_entity_poly.entity_id
_entity_poly.type
_entity_poly.pdbx_seq_one_letter_code
_entity_poly.pdbx_strand_id
1 'polypeptide(L)'
;EQADGGTLFLDEIGDMPAELQTRLLRVLADGEFFPIGAHAPVKVDVRIIAATHQNLDQLVAEGRFREDLYHRLNVIRIHLPPL
;
A
#
# COMPACT_ATOMS: atom_id res chain seq x y z
N GLU A 1 -4.28 16.62 1.24
CA GLU A 1 -3.44 17.43 2.15
C GLU A 1 -3.53 17.03 3.63
N GLN A 2 -4.34 16.05 4.03
CA GLN A 2 -4.58 15.74 5.47
C GLN A 2 -3.60 14.73 6.10
N ALA A 3 -2.59 14.26 5.37
CA ALA A 3 -1.64 13.24 5.84
C ALA A 3 -0.16 13.61 5.65
N ASP A 4 0.17 14.84 5.23
CA ASP A 4 1.57 15.25 5.12
C ASP A 4 2.20 15.34 6.52
N GLY A 5 3.26 14.55 6.77
CA GLY A 5 3.82 14.27 8.09
C GLY A 5 3.01 13.29 8.95
N GLY A 6 2.02 12.61 8.36
CA GLY A 6 1.04 11.77 9.05
C GLY A 6 1.24 10.27 8.84
N THR A 7 0.19 9.50 9.18
CA THR A 7 0.14 8.05 8.93
C THR A 7 -1.09 7.73 8.08
N LEU A 8 -0.89 6.98 6.99
CA LEU A 8 -1.94 6.43 6.16
C LEU A 8 -2.21 4.98 6.56
N PHE A 9 -3.44 4.70 6.99
CA PHE A 9 -3.90 3.34 7.23
C PHE A 9 -4.64 2.82 6.01
N LEU A 10 -4.21 1.67 5.50
CA LEU A 10 -4.81 0.97 4.36
C LEU A 10 -5.41 -0.33 4.86
N ASP A 11 -6.73 -0.38 4.95
CA ASP A 11 -7.45 -1.61 5.29
C ASP A 11 -7.72 -2.45 4.04
N GLU A 12 -7.82 -3.76 4.24
CA GLU A 12 -8.06 -4.76 3.20
C GLU A 12 -7.18 -4.60 1.95
N ILE A 13 -5.87 -4.45 2.15
CA ILE A 13 -4.92 -4.27 1.04
C ILE A 13 -4.93 -5.43 0.05
N GLY A 14 -5.34 -6.64 0.47
CA GLY A 14 -5.49 -7.81 -0.40
C GLY A 14 -6.59 -7.66 -1.47
N ASP A 15 -7.59 -6.80 -1.24
CA ASP A 15 -8.67 -6.52 -2.19
C ASP A 15 -8.32 -5.40 -3.18
N MET A 16 -7.13 -4.80 -3.06
CA MET A 16 -6.72 -3.69 -3.91
C MET A 16 -6.55 -4.14 -5.38
N PRO A 17 -7.24 -3.51 -6.34
CA PRO A 17 -7.05 -3.77 -7.76
C PRO A 17 -5.60 -3.51 -8.21
N ALA A 18 -5.13 -4.27 -9.21
CA ALA A 18 -3.74 -4.19 -9.70
C ALA A 18 -3.29 -2.78 -10.13
N GLU A 19 -4.20 -1.97 -10.68
CA GLU A 19 -3.89 -0.57 -11.04
C GLU A 19 -3.57 0.26 -9.80
N LEU A 20 -4.33 0.10 -8.72
CA LEU A 20 -4.08 0.80 -7.45
C LEU A 20 -2.83 0.30 -6.76
N GLN A 21 -2.51 -1.00 -6.84
CA GLN A 21 -1.24 -1.55 -6.34
C GLN A 21 -0.05 -0.86 -7.00
N THR A 22 -0.13 -0.60 -8.32
CA THR A 22 0.93 0.09 -9.07
C THR A 22 1.07 1.55 -8.63
N ARG A 23 -0.04 2.23 -8.34
CA ARG A 23 0.01 3.61 -7.82
C ARG A 23 0.63 3.65 -6.42
N LEU A 24 0.22 2.75 -5.52
CA LEU A 24 0.76 2.65 -4.17
C LEU A 24 2.26 2.36 -4.18
N LEU A 25 2.72 1.49 -5.07
CA LEU A 25 4.15 1.21 -5.25
C LEU A 25 4.96 2.48 -5.58
N ARG A 26 4.42 3.38 -6.40
CA ARG A 26 5.06 4.66 -6.72
C ARG A 26 5.10 5.59 -5.51
N VAL A 27 4.01 5.65 -4.73
CA VAL A 27 3.98 6.41 -3.47
C VAL A 27 5.06 5.92 -2.50
N LEU A 28 5.19 4.59 -2.36
CA LEU A 28 6.21 3.97 -1.50
C LEU A 28 7.65 4.16 -2.02
N ALA A 29 7.83 4.36 -3.33
CA ALA A 29 9.15 4.51 -3.95
C ALA A 29 9.64 5.95 -3.93
N ASP A 30 8.80 6.88 -4.37
CA ASP A 30 9.19 8.25 -4.70
C ASP A 30 8.66 9.26 -3.67
N GLY A 31 7.79 8.83 -2.75
CA GLY A 31 7.09 9.73 -1.83
C GLY A 31 6.14 10.68 -2.57
N GLU A 32 5.66 10.28 -3.75
CA GLU A 32 4.86 11.12 -4.63
C GLU A 32 3.58 10.41 -5.06
N PHE A 33 2.45 11.13 -5.13
CA PHE A 33 1.22 10.62 -5.72
C PHE A 33 0.54 11.65 -6.62
N PHE A 34 -0.31 11.17 -7.52
CA PHE A 34 -1.15 12.01 -8.37
C PHE A 34 -2.58 12.05 -7.81
N PRO A 35 -3.04 13.19 -7.28
CA PRO A 35 -4.44 13.38 -6.97
C PRO A 35 -5.31 13.18 -8.22
N ILE A 36 -6.54 12.72 -8.03
CA ILE A 36 -7.49 12.58 -9.14
C ILE A 36 -7.75 13.97 -9.74
N GLY A 37 -7.49 14.12 -11.04
CA GLY A 37 -7.63 15.39 -11.77
C GLY A 37 -6.43 16.33 -11.70
N ALA A 38 -5.33 15.96 -11.02
CA ALA A 38 -4.11 16.75 -10.99
C ALA A 38 -3.19 16.43 -12.18
N HIS A 39 -2.53 17.46 -12.71
CA HIS A 39 -1.54 17.34 -13.79
C HIS A 39 -0.10 17.21 -13.29
N ALA A 40 0.13 17.34 -11.97
CA ALA A 40 1.44 17.26 -11.35
C ALA A 40 1.42 16.33 -10.12
N PRO A 41 2.51 15.59 -9.86
CA PRO A 41 2.65 14.81 -8.64
C PRO A 41 2.79 15.73 -7.41
N VAL A 42 2.30 15.26 -6.27
CA VAL A 42 2.45 15.92 -4.98
C VAL A 42 3.36 15.07 -4.11
N LYS A 43 4.46 15.66 -3.64
CA LYS A 43 5.33 15.04 -2.62
C LYS A 43 4.59 14.96 -1.30
N VAL A 44 4.75 13.84 -0.62
CA VAL A 44 4.13 13.55 0.66
C VAL A 44 5.12 12.77 1.53
N ASP A 45 5.26 13.18 2.78
CA ASP A 45 5.91 12.37 3.82
C ASP A 45 4.84 11.66 4.63
N VAL A 46 4.65 10.35 4.38
CA VAL A 46 3.65 9.54 5.09
C VAL A 46 4.25 8.22 5.57
N ARG A 47 3.92 7.86 6.80
CA ARG A 47 4.05 6.49 7.27
C ARG A 47 2.87 5.66 6.76
N ILE A 48 3.13 4.49 6.19
CA ILE A 48 2.07 3.57 5.75
C ILE A 48 1.92 2.42 6.74
N ILE A 49 0.67 2.11 7.11
CA ILE A 49 0.28 0.90 7.83
C ILE A 49 -0.79 0.20 6.99
N ALA A 50 -0.59 -1.07 6.69
CA ALA A 50 -1.54 -1.86 5.92
C ALA A 50 -2.06 -3.05 6.75
N ALA A 51 -3.35 -3.36 6.56
CA ALA A 51 -4.02 -4.51 7.16
C ALA A 51 -4.77 -5.29 6.08
N THR A 52 -4.93 -6.59 6.29
CA THR A 52 -5.80 -7.45 5.48
C THR A 52 -6.07 -8.77 6.20
N HIS A 53 -7.24 -9.34 5.97
CA HIS A 53 -7.56 -10.71 6.38
C HIS A 53 -7.04 -11.78 5.41
N GLN A 54 -6.57 -11.38 4.22
CA GLN A 54 -6.14 -12.31 3.18
C GLN A 54 -4.67 -12.72 3.33
N ASN A 55 -4.33 -13.92 2.87
CA ASN A 55 -2.95 -14.38 2.84
C ASN A 55 -2.21 -13.76 1.64
N LEU A 56 -1.46 -12.69 1.87
CA LEU A 56 -0.71 -12.00 0.81
C LEU A 56 0.34 -12.90 0.13
N ASP A 57 0.98 -13.83 0.85
CA ASP A 57 1.95 -14.76 0.25
C ASP A 57 1.28 -15.64 -0.82
N GLN A 58 0.06 -16.11 -0.53
CA GLN A 58 -0.75 -16.84 -1.50
C GLN A 58 -1.19 -15.96 -2.67
N LEU A 59 -1.65 -14.73 -2.41
CA LEU A 59 -2.06 -13.81 -3.48
C LEU A 59 -0.90 -13.43 -4.41
N VAL A 60 0.32 -13.34 -3.89
CA VAL A 60 1.53 -13.15 -4.70
C VAL A 60 1.79 -14.38 -5.58
N ALA A 61 1.72 -15.58 -5.03
CA ALA A 61 1.88 -16.82 -5.79
C ALA A 61 0.80 -16.98 -6.89
N GLU A 62 -0.41 -16.48 -6.66
CA GLU A 62 -1.52 -16.45 -7.62
C GLU A 62 -1.41 -15.31 -8.65
N GLY A 63 -0.44 -14.40 -8.52
CA GLY A 63 -0.28 -13.21 -9.37
C GLY A 63 -1.37 -12.15 -9.17
N ARG A 64 -2.15 -12.25 -8.09
CA ARG A 64 -3.22 -11.32 -7.73
C ARG A 64 -2.73 -10.14 -6.89
N PHE A 65 -1.58 -10.31 -6.23
CA PHE A 65 -0.89 -9.26 -5.52
C PHE A 65 0.54 -9.14 -6.02
N ARG A 66 1.02 -7.91 -6.24
CA ARG A 66 2.36 -7.72 -6.77
C ARG A 66 3.43 -8.04 -5.73
N GLU A 67 4.41 -8.85 -6.14
CA GLU A 67 5.55 -9.25 -5.32
C GLU A 67 6.38 -8.04 -4.84
N ASP A 68 6.62 -7.06 -5.71
CA ASP A 68 7.39 -5.85 -5.37
C ASP A 68 6.71 -4.97 -4.32
N LEU A 69 5.39 -4.84 -4.39
CA LEU A 69 4.58 -4.16 -3.38
C LEU A 69 4.60 -4.95 -2.07
N TYR A 70 4.47 -6.28 -2.12
CA TYR A 70 4.53 -7.14 -0.94
C TYR A 70 5.85 -6.96 -0.19
N HIS A 71 6.99 -7.00 -0.87
CA HIS A 71 8.29 -6.83 -0.24
C HIS A 71 8.48 -5.44 0.39
N ARG A 72 7.87 -4.38 -0.17
CA ARG A 72 7.93 -3.04 0.42
C ARG A 72 7.04 -2.86 1.65
N LEU A 73 5.91 -3.55 1.70
CA LEU A 73 5.00 -3.50 2.86
C LEU A 73 5.47 -4.43 3.98
N ASN A 74 6.04 -5.59 3.64
CA ASN A 74 6.39 -6.65 4.59
C ASN A 74 7.73 -6.41 5.32
N VAL A 75 8.03 -5.16 5.68
CA VAL A 75 9.20 -4.80 6.49
C VAL A 75 8.96 -5.15 7.96
N ILE A 76 7.76 -4.86 8.46
CA ILE A 76 7.31 -5.21 9.80
C ILE A 76 5.93 -5.87 9.66
N ARG A 77 5.83 -7.15 10.03
CA ARG A 77 4.58 -7.92 10.01
C ARG A 77 4.12 -8.17 11.43
N ILE A 78 2.88 -7.79 11.74
CA ILE A 78 2.23 -8.07 13.02
C ILE A 78 1.10 -9.05 12.76
N HIS A 79 1.14 -10.22 13.40
CA HIS A 79 0.05 -11.18 13.36
C HIS A 79 -0.87 -10.94 14.55
N LEU A 80 -2.16 -10.69 14.28
CA LEU A 80 -3.17 -10.51 15.30
C LEU A 80 -3.89 -11.85 15.53
N PRO A 81 -3.81 -12.45 16.73
CA PRO A 81 -4.51 -13.69 17.01
C PRO A 81 -6.04 -13.47 17.03
N PRO A 82 -6.84 -14.50 16.68
CA PRO A 82 -8.30 -14.43 16.84
C PRO A 82 -8.69 -14.28 18.33
N LEU A 83 -9.88 -13.74 18.56
CA LEU A 83 -10.48 -13.51 19.89
C LEU A 83 -10.70 -14.80 20.68
#